data_AF-A0A8I0H4K8-F1
#
_entry.id   AF-A0A8I0H4K8-F1
#
_cell.length_a   1.000
_cell.length_b   1.000
_cell.length_c   1.000
_cell.angle_alpha   90.00
_cell.angle_beta   90.00
_cell.angle_gamma   90.00
#
_symmetry.space_group_name_H-M   'P 1'
#
loop_
_entity.id
_entity.type
_entity.pdbx_description
1 polymer ?
#
loop_
_entity_poly.entity_id
_entity_poly.type
_entity_poly.pdbx_seq_one_letter_code
_entity_poly.pdbx_strand_id
1 'polypeptide(L)'
;VNSEMNKPYIKMAQLFHVPTRTILIRHLTPKIIPAIIVLMVVDFGKIILYISSLSFIGLGAQPPTPEWGAMLQQGRDFISSHPIMLIAP
;
A
#
# COMPACT_ATOMS: atom_id res chain seq x y z
N VAL A 1 12.87 7.20 11.16
CA VAL A 1 12.45 7.44 12.56
C VAL A 1 13.64 7.71 13.47
N ASN A 2 14.64 6.81 13.56
CA ASN A 2 15.86 7.05 14.34
C ASN A 2 16.61 8.35 13.95
N SER A 3 16.56 8.75 12.68
CA SER A 3 17.07 10.04 12.20
C SER A 3 16.30 11.24 12.76
N GLU A 4 14.96 11.18 12.80
CA GLU A 4 14.10 12.24 13.29
C GLU A 4 14.21 12.43 14.81
N MET A 5 14.42 11.33 15.56
CA MET A 5 14.59 11.37 17.02
C MET A 5 15.88 12.06 17.46
N ASN A 6 16.92 12.07 16.63
CA ASN A 6 18.21 12.69 16.95
C ASN A 6 18.26 14.20 16.67
N LYS A 7 17.20 14.79 16.12
CA LYS A 7 17.17 16.20 15.74
C LYS A 7 17.16 17.14 16.96
N PRO A 8 17.77 18.34 16.85
CA PRO A 8 17.96 19.25 17.97
C PRO A 8 16.64 19.69 18.62
N TYR A 9 15.55 19.83 17.87
CA TYR A 9 14.26 20.20 18.45
C TYR A 9 13.67 19.12 19.38
N ILE A 10 13.94 17.83 19.14
CA ILE A 10 13.51 16.74 20.02
C ILE A 10 14.36 16.72 21.29
N LYS A 11 15.68 16.86 21.15
CA LYS A 11 16.60 16.93 22.30
C LYS A 11 16.29 18.14 23.19
N MET A 12 15.99 19.29 22.62
CA MET A 12 15.56 20.47 23.36
C MET A 12 14.23 20.23 24.09
N ALA A 13 13.22 19.66 23.41
CA ALA A 13 11.95 19.34 24.05
C ALA A 13 12.10 18.38 25.24
N GLN A 14 13.05 17.44 25.17
CA GLN A 14 13.39 16.55 26.29
C GLN A 14 14.06 17.31 27.45
N LEU A 15 14.99 18.25 27.16
CA LEU A 15 15.61 19.10 28.18
C LEU A 15 14.56 19.96 28.92
N PHE A 16 13.56 20.44 28.19
CA PHE A 16 12.41 21.18 28.75
C PHE A 16 11.36 20.27 29.41
N HIS A 17 11.64 18.98 29.60
CA HIS A 17 10.73 18.01 30.23
C HIS A 17 9.34 17.94 29.58
N VAL A 18 9.26 18.20 28.28
CA VAL A 18 8.01 18.07 27.53
C VAL A 18 7.62 16.59 27.51
N PRO A 19 6.37 16.23 27.83
CA PRO A 19 5.94 14.83 27.85
C PRO A 19 6.13 14.16 26.49
N THR A 20 6.69 12.94 26.50
CA THR A 20 7.02 12.16 25.30
C THR A 20 5.83 12.02 24.36
N ARG A 21 4.61 11.84 24.90
CA ARG A 21 3.37 11.77 24.09
C ARG A 21 3.14 13.04 23.26
N THR A 22 3.40 14.21 23.83
CA THR A 22 3.28 15.49 23.12
C THR A 22 4.35 15.61 22.04
N ILE A 23 5.59 15.20 22.32
CA ILE A 23 6.66 15.17 21.31
C ILE A 23 6.28 14.27 20.13
N LEU A 24 5.77 13.07 20.41
CA LEU A 24 5.35 12.13 19.38
C LEU A 24 4.22 12.70 18.53
N ILE A 25 3.10 13.10 19.14
CA ILE A 25 1.88 13.49 18.40
C ILE A 25 2.04 14.85 17.71
N ARG A 26 2.63 15.84 18.40
CA ARG A 26 2.69 17.23 17.91
C ARG A 26 3.89 17.48 17.01
N HIS A 27 5.02 16.80 17.23
CA HIS A 27 6.27 17.10 16.53
C HIS A 27 6.75 15.98 15.60
N LEU A 28 6.59 14.71 15.98
CA LEU A 28 7.07 13.59 15.17
C LEU A 28 6.04 13.15 14.12
N THR A 29 4.80 12.85 14.54
CA THR A 29 3.72 12.36 13.69
C THR A 29 3.50 13.21 12.43
N PRO A 30 3.27 14.53 12.50
CA PRO A 30 3.04 15.34 11.29
C PRO A 30 4.24 15.36 10.33
N LYS A 31 5.47 15.12 10.83
CA LYS A 31 6.67 15.09 9.99
C LYS A 31 6.88 13.75 9.29
N ILE A 32 6.44 12.65 9.88
CA ILE A 32 6.59 11.30 9.30
C ILE A 32 5.38 10.86 8.45
N ILE A 33 4.21 11.50 8.60
CA ILE A 33 3.00 11.20 7.81
C ILE A 33 3.27 11.14 6.29
N PRO A 34 3.99 12.10 5.67
CA PRO A 34 4.23 12.04 4.23
C PRO A 34 4.98 10.78 3.80
N ALA A 35 5.99 10.37 4.58
CA ALA A 35 6.73 9.14 4.31
C ALA A 35 5.86 7.89 4.50
N ILE A 36 5.01 7.88 5.54
CA ILE A 36 4.04 6.80 5.77
C ILE A 36 3.07 6.68 4.60
N ILE A 37 2.55 7.79 4.08
CA ILE A 37 1.62 7.78 2.94
C ILE A 37 2.28 7.15 1.71
N VAL A 38 3.53 7.52 1.40
CA VAL A 38 4.26 6.93 0.26
C VAL A 38 4.43 5.43 0.43
N LEU A 39 4.86 4.98 1.61
CA LEU A 39 4.97 3.55 1.92
C LEU A 39 3.63 2.82 1.79
N MET A 40 2.56 3.44 2.29
CA MET A 40 1.21 2.88 2.23
C MET A 40 0.73 2.67 0.79
N VAL A 41 1.02 3.61 -0.12
CA VAL A 41 0.69 3.48 -1.55
C VAL A 41 1.45 2.32 -2.18
N VAL A 42 2.74 2.18 -1.87
CA VAL A 42 3.57 1.08 -2.39
C VAL A 42 3.05 -0.27 -1.90
N ASP A 43 2.74 -0.39 -0.61
CA ASP A 43 2.22 -1.63 -0.04
C ASP A 43 0.81 -1.95 -0.56
N PHE A 44 -0.02 -0.94 -0.80
CA PHE A 44 -1.32 -1.12 -1.44
C PHE A 44 -1.17 -1.73 -2.85
N GLY A 45 -0.23 -1.21 -3.66
CA GLY A 45 0.08 -1.78 -4.97
C GLY A 45 0.53 -3.25 -4.88
N LYS A 46 1.36 -3.59 -3.89
CA LYS A 46 1.78 -4.98 -3.65
C LYS A 46 0.60 -5.89 -3.30
N ILE A 47 -0.31 -5.43 -2.44
CA ILE A 47 -1.49 -6.19 -2.04
C ILE A 47 -2.36 -6.50 -3.26
N ILE A 48 -2.59 -5.54 -4.15
CA ILE A 48 -3.33 -5.76 -5.40
C ILE A 48 -2.65 -6.82 -6.25
N LEU A 49 -1.32 -6.76 -6.40
CA LEU A 49 -0.56 -7.76 -7.16
C LEU A 49 -0.68 -9.16 -6.53
N TYR A 50 -0.64 -9.26 -5.20
CA TYR A 50 -0.83 -10.54 -4.51
C TYR A 50 -2.22 -11.12 -4.72
N ILE A 51 -3.27 -10.31 -4.56
CA ILE A 51 -4.66 -10.75 -4.79
C ILE A 51 -4.86 -11.17 -6.25
N SER A 52 -4.33 -10.38 -7.19
CA SER A 52 -4.41 -10.70 -8.62
C SER A 52 -3.67 -11.99 -8.96
N SER A 53 -2.48 -12.20 -8.38
CA SER A 53 -1.71 -13.43 -8.56
C SER A 53 -2.42 -14.66 -7.98
N LEU A 54 -3.05 -14.53 -6.81
CA LEU A 54 -3.85 -15.61 -6.20
C LEU A 54 -5.08 -15.93 -7.06
N SER A 55 -5.80 -14.90 -7.50
CA SER A 55 -6.97 -15.00 -8.37
C SER A 55 -6.63 -15.66 -9.72
N PHE A 56 -5.51 -15.27 -10.30
CA PHE A 56 -4.99 -15.82 -11.54
C PHE A 56 -4.60 -17.31 -11.46
N ILE A 57 -4.27 -17.84 -10.29
CA ILE A 57 -3.99 -19.28 -10.08
C ILE A 57 -5.27 -20.03 -9.65
N GLY A 58 -6.39 -19.33 -9.47
CA GLY A 58 -7.69 -19.91 -9.08
C GLY A 58 -7.93 -19.98 -7.57
N LEU A 59 -7.10 -19.32 -6.76
CA LEU A 59 -7.22 -19.22 -5.30
C LEU A 59 -7.84 -17.88 -4.84
N GLY A 60 -8.32 -17.05 -5.76
CA GLY A 60 -8.98 -15.78 -5.47
C GLY A 60 -10.50 -15.90 -5.31
N ALA A 61 -11.21 -14.76 -5.32
CA ALA A 61 -12.67 -14.77 -5.21
C ALA A 61 -13.29 -15.55 -6.38
N GLN A 62 -14.23 -16.44 -6.07
CA GLN A 62 -14.93 -17.21 -7.08
C GLN A 62 -15.95 -16.31 -7.82
N PRO A 63 -16.22 -16.55 -9.12
CA PRO A 63 -17.33 -15.90 -9.83
C PRO A 63 -18.62 -16.03 -8.99
N PRO A 64 -19.48 -15.00 -8.85
CA PRO A 64 -19.80 -13.93 -9.80
C PRO A 64 -19.18 -12.54 -9.50
N THR A 65 -18.35 -12.41 -8.46
CA THR A 65 -17.70 -11.14 -8.15
C THR A 65 -16.62 -10.83 -9.19
N PRO A 66 -16.66 -9.66 -9.86
CA PRO A 66 -15.68 -9.30 -10.87
C PRO A 66 -14.32 -9.05 -10.23
N GLU A 67 -13.37 -9.94 -10.48
CA GLU A 67 -11.98 -9.84 -10.04
C GLU A 67 -11.05 -9.80 -11.25
N TRP A 68 -10.24 -8.74 -11.35
CA TRP A 68 -9.38 -8.50 -12.51
C TRP A 68 -8.45 -9.67 -12.85
N GLY A 69 -7.88 -10.36 -11.85
CA GLY A 69 -6.98 -11.50 -12.07
C GLY A 69 -7.66 -12.73 -12.68
N ALA A 70 -8.89 -13.03 -12.26
CA ALA A 70 -9.68 -14.13 -12.78
C ALA A 70 -10.22 -13.84 -14.18
N MET A 71 -10.62 -12.59 -14.44
CA MET A 71 -11.09 -12.15 -15.75
C MET A 71 -9.96 -12.18 -16.79
N LEU A 72 -8.74 -11.74 -16.42
CA LEU A 72 -7.54 -11.92 -17.26
C LEU A 72 -7.19 -13.39 -17.52
N GLN A 73 -7.36 -14.27 -16.52
CA GLN A 73 -7.14 -15.70 -16.70
C GLN A 73 -8.08 -16.28 -17.77
N GLN A 74 -9.36 -15.91 -17.75
CA GLN A 74 -10.38 -16.35 -18.72
C GLN A 74 -10.16 -15.73 -20.11
N GLY A 75 -9.78 -14.45 -20.18
CA GLY A 75 -9.51 -13.74 -21.43
C GLY A 75 -8.30 -14.27 -22.20
N ARG A 76 -7.42 -15.07 -21.58
CA ARG A 76 -6.24 -15.64 -22.25
C ARG A 76 -6.57 -16.55 -23.41
N ASP A 77 -7.61 -17.37 -23.30
CA ASP A 77 -8.01 -18.29 -24.36
C ASP A 77 -8.57 -17.53 -25.58
N PHE A 78 -8.94 -16.26 -25.38
CA PHE A 78 -9.48 -15.38 -26.41
C PHE A 78 -8.46 -14.38 -26.96
N ILE A 79 -7.17 -14.45 -26.57
CA ILE A 79 -6.14 -13.52 -27.06
C ILE A 79 -6.07 -13.48 -28.60
N SER A 80 -6.16 -14.65 -29.24
CA SER A 80 -6.07 -14.76 -30.70
C SER A 80 -7.36 -14.38 -31.43
N SER A 81 -8.51 -14.43 -30.76
CA SER A 81 -9.83 -14.21 -31.40
C SER A 81 -10.40 -12.83 -31.08
N HIS A 82 -10.34 -12.41 -29.82
CA HIS A 82 -10.91 -11.18 -29.30
C HIS A 82 -9.96 -10.52 -28.28
N PRO A 83 -8.86 -9.90 -28.74
CA PRO A 83 -7.83 -9.32 -27.87
C PRO A 83 -8.35 -8.19 -26.96
N ILE A 84 -9.53 -7.64 -27.25
CA ILE A 84 -10.16 -6.58 -26.45
C ILE A 84 -10.56 -7.05 -25.04
N MET A 85 -10.85 -8.36 -24.87
CA MET A 85 -11.15 -8.97 -23.57
C MET A 85 -9.95 -8.95 -22.61
N LEU A 86 -8.75 -8.62 -23.07
CA LEU A 86 -7.56 -8.51 -22.21
C LEU A 86 -7.37 -7.09 -21.65
N ILE A 87 -7.88 -6.07 -22.35
CA ILE A 87 -7.69 -4.64 -22.00
C ILE A 87 -8.79 -4.17 -21.03
N ALA A 88 -10.02 -4.65 -21.25
CA ALA A 88 -11.14 -4.48 -20.34
C ALA A 88 -11.70 -5.89 -20.01
N PRO A 89 -10.97 -6.65 -19.18
CA PRO A 89 -11.38 -7.99 -18.79
C PRO A 89 -12.65 -7.95 -17.93
#